data_AF-A0A7W1LM02-F1
#
_entry.id   AF-A0A7W1LM02-F1
#
_cell.length_a   1.000
_cell.length_b   1.000
_cell.length_c   1.000
_cell.angle_alpha   90.00
_cell.angle_beta   90.00
_cell.angle_gamma   90.00
#
_symmetry.space_group_name_H-M   'P 1'
#
loop_
_entity.id
_entity.type
_entity.pdbx_description
1 polymer ?
#
loop_
_entity_poly.entity_id
_entity_poly.type
_entity_poly.pdbx_seq_one_letter_code
_entity_poly.pdbx_strand_id
1 'polypeptide(L)'
;MSLAAIVALVVIAVLVAALAFYLIWVIVILRRLTDTLGKVSFGVAAIAYRVAPIGPVVTEINGDLTAVAGALEDLGADLVSLRPAHAY
;
A
#
# COMPACT_ATOMS: atom_id res chain seq x y z
N MET A 1 49.00 -41.81 -11.33
CA MET A 1 48.14 -41.05 -10.39
C MET A 1 47.64 -42.04 -9.34
N SER A 2 47.75 -41.75 -8.04
CA SER A 2 47.29 -42.70 -7.01
C SER A 2 45.76 -42.69 -6.92
N LEU A 3 45.17 -43.84 -6.55
CA LEU A 3 43.71 -43.97 -6.36
C LEU A 3 43.16 -42.92 -5.38
N ALA A 4 43.90 -42.63 -4.31
CA ALA A 4 43.55 -41.60 -3.33
C ALA A 4 43.41 -40.20 -3.94
N ALA A 5 44.28 -39.84 -4.89
CA ALA A 5 44.21 -38.54 -5.57
C ALA A 5 42.97 -38.41 -6.46
N ILE A 6 42.58 -39.50 -7.14
CA ILE A 6 41.37 -39.54 -7.98
C ILE A 6 40.14 -39.36 -7.09
N VAL A 7 40.06 -40.11 -5.98
CA VAL A 7 38.94 -40.00 -5.04
C VAL A 7 38.82 -38.59 -4.47
N ALA A 8 39.93 -37.99 -4.05
CA ALA A 8 39.93 -36.62 -3.53
C ALA A 8 39.41 -35.61 -4.56
N LEU A 9 39.84 -35.71 -5.82
CA LEU A 9 39.36 -34.85 -6.90
C LEU A 9 37.85 -35.00 -7.14
N VAL A 10 37.34 -36.23 -7.12
CA VAL A 10 35.90 -36.49 -7.27
C VAL A 10 35.11 -35.85 -6.13
N VAL A 11 35.56 -36.01 -4.88
CA VAL A 11 34.89 -35.42 -3.72
C VAL A 11 34.85 -33.89 -3.82
N ILE A 12 35.98 -33.27 -4.18
CA ILE A 12 36.05 -31.82 -4.37
C ILE A 12 35.12 -31.38 -5.50
N ALA A 13 35.11 -32.10 -6.63
CA ALA A 13 34.24 -31.78 -7.76
C ALA A 13 32.76 -31.83 -7.38
N VAL A 14 32.34 -32.85 -6.61
CA VAL A 14 30.96 -32.96 -6.10
C VAL A 14 30.61 -31.81 -5.16
N LEU A 15 31.53 -31.44 -4.26
CA LEU A 15 31.34 -30.30 -3.34
C LEU A 15 31.15 -28.99 -4.11
N VAL A 16 32.00 -28.73 -5.10
CA VAL A 16 31.91 -27.54 -5.96
C VAL A 16 30.61 -27.55 -6.75
N ALA A 17 30.20 -28.70 -7.30
CA ALA A 17 28.94 -28.83 -8.02
C ALA A 17 27.72 -28.57 -7.11
N ALA A 18 27.73 -29.09 -5.88
CA ALA A 18 26.68 -28.85 -4.90
C ALA A 18 26.59 -27.36 -4.53
N LEU A 19 27.73 -26.70 -4.33
CA LEU A 19 27.77 -25.26 -4.05
C LEU A 19 27.24 -24.44 -5.24
N ALA A 20 27.67 -24.76 -6.46
CA ALA A 20 27.20 -24.10 -7.67
C ALA A 20 25.68 -24.24 -7.83
N PHE A 21 25.13 -25.44 -7.59
CA PHE A 21 23.70 -25.68 -7.64
C PHE A 21 22.95 -24.85 -6.59
N TYR A 22 23.45 -24.79 -5.36
CA TYR A 22 22.86 -23.98 -4.31
C TYR A 22 22.84 -22.49 -4.67
N LEU A 23 23.93 -21.96 -5.23
CA LEU A 23 23.99 -20.56 -5.68
C LEU A 23 22.99 -20.26 -6.80
N ILE A 24 22.85 -21.16 -7.78
CA ILE A 24 21.83 -21.03 -8.83
C ILE A 24 20.44 -20.98 -8.22
N TRP A 25 20.17 -21.83 -7.24
CA TRP A 25 18.88 -21.86 -6.56
C TRP A 25 18.57 -20.55 -5.81
N VAL A 26 19.56 -20.00 -5.10
CA VAL A 26 19.45 -18.69 -4.44
C VAL A 26 19.18 -17.59 -5.46
N ILE A 27 19.85 -17.58 -6.63
CA ILE A 27 19.60 -16.59 -7.69
C ILE A 27 18.15 -16.66 -8.19
N VAL A 28 17.61 -17.86 -8.36
CA VAL A 28 16.21 -18.05 -8.79
C VAL A 28 15.24 -17.49 -7.75
N ILE A 29 15.50 -17.73 -6.46
CA ILE A 29 14.68 -17.21 -5.37
C ILE A 29 14.73 -15.67 -5.35
N LEU A 30 15.93 -15.09 -5.43
CA LEU A 30 16.12 -13.64 -5.43
C LEU A 30 15.37 -12.97 -6.58
N ARG A 31 15.42 -13.55 -7.79
CA ARG A 31 14.66 -13.05 -8.94
C ARG A 31 13.15 -13.01 -8.68
N ARG A 32 12.59 -14.08 -8.11
CA ARG A 32 11.16 -14.12 -7.75
C ARG A 32 10.79 -13.06 -6.71
N LEU A 33 11.67 -12.81 -5.74
CA LEU A 33 11.46 -11.78 -4.73
C LEU A 33 11.52 -10.38 -5.35
N THR A 34 12.47 -10.10 -6.25
CA THR A 34 12.54 -8.83 -6.99
C THR A 34 11.26 -8.57 -7.80
N ASP A 35 10.74 -9.57 -8.51
CA ASP A 35 9.50 -9.44 -9.27
C ASP A 35 8.29 -9.15 -8.37
N THR A 36 8.24 -9.83 -7.21
CA THR A 36 7.16 -9.65 -6.23
C THR A 36 7.22 -8.26 -5.61
N LEU A 37 8.41 -7.80 -5.21
CA LEU A 37 8.63 -6.47 -4.68
C LEU A 37 8.30 -5.38 -5.70
N GLY A 38 8.63 -5.58 -6.98
CA GLY A 38 8.24 -4.67 -8.05
C GLY A 38 6.72 -4.52 -8.16
N LYS A 39 5.99 -5.64 -8.11
CA LYS A 39 4.52 -5.62 -8.11
C LYS A 39 3.93 -4.94 -6.88
N VAL A 40 4.48 -5.21 -5.69
CA VAL A 40 4.02 -4.59 -4.44
C VAL A 40 4.28 -3.08 -4.47
N SER A 41 5.47 -2.65 -4.89
CA SER A 41 5.82 -1.23 -5.02
C SER A 41 4.86 -0.51 -5.99
N PHE A 42 4.59 -1.11 -7.14
CA PHE A 42 3.62 -0.57 -8.09
C PHE A 42 2.20 -0.52 -7.51
N GLY A 43 1.76 -1.58 -6.81
CA GLY A 43 0.46 -1.63 -6.16
C GLY A 43 0.29 -0.55 -5.10
N VAL A 44 1.30 -0.34 -4.25
CA VAL A 44 1.29 0.71 -3.22
C VAL A 44 1.27 2.11 -3.87
N ALA A 45 2.05 2.34 -4.92
CA ALA A 45 2.02 3.60 -5.65
C ALA A 45 0.64 3.88 -6.29
N ALA A 46 0.00 2.85 -6.85
CA ALA A 46 -1.35 2.97 -7.40
C ALA A 46 -2.39 3.26 -6.31
N ILE A 47 -2.28 2.64 -5.13
CA ILE A 47 -3.14 2.95 -3.98
C ILE A 47 -2.95 4.41 -3.57
N ALA A 48 -1.69 4.87 -3.41
CA ALA A 48 -1.37 6.25 -3.07
C ALA A 48 -2.00 7.25 -4.06
N TYR A 49 -1.91 6.97 -5.36
CA TYR A 49 -2.54 7.78 -6.40
C TYR A 49 -4.07 7.80 -6.27
N ARG A 50 -4.71 6.66 -5.98
CA ARG A 50 -6.17 6.57 -5.82
C ARG A 50 -6.69 7.29 -4.57
N VAL A 51 -5.89 7.37 -3.49
CA VAL A 51 -6.29 8.07 -2.26
C VAL A 51 -5.88 9.54 -2.22
N ALA A 52 -5.00 9.99 -3.13
CA ALA A 52 -4.62 11.40 -3.26
C ALA A 52 -5.80 12.39 -3.33
N PRO A 53 -6.90 12.11 -4.08
CA PRO A 53 -8.03 13.04 -4.15
C PRO A 53 -8.94 13.05 -2.92
N ILE A 54 -8.76 12.15 -1.94
CA ILE A 54 -9.63 12.10 -0.75
C ILE A 54 -9.52 13.39 0.07
N GLY A 55 -8.33 13.98 0.20
CA GLY A 55 -8.13 15.23 0.95
C GLY A 55 -9.00 16.38 0.41
N PRO A 56 -8.86 16.74 -0.89
CA PRO A 56 -9.69 17.75 -1.52
C PRO A 56 -11.19 17.48 -1.42
N VAL A 57 -11.62 16.23 -1.65
CA VAL A 57 -13.05 15.86 -1.59
C VAL A 57 -13.61 16.00 -0.16
N VAL A 58 -12.84 15.63 0.86
CA VAL A 58 -13.25 15.81 2.26
C VAL A 58 -13.33 17.30 2.62
N THR A 59 -12.44 18.13 2.09
CA THR A 59 -12.50 19.59 2.26
C THR A 59 -13.76 20.17 1.62
N GLU A 60 -14.11 19.74 0.41
CA GLU A 60 -15.34 20.16 -0.29
C GLU A 60 -16.60 19.77 0.49
N ILE A 61 -16.70 18.50 0.92
CA ILE A 61 -17.82 18.00 1.74
C ILE A 61 -17.95 18.81 3.04
N ASN A 62 -16.85 19.11 3.72
CA ASN A 62 -16.90 19.93 4.93
C ASN A 62 -17.40 21.35 4.65
N GLY A 63 -17.00 21.95 3.52
CA GLY A 63 -17.50 23.25 3.07
C GLY A 63 -19.01 23.23 2.86
N ASP A 64 -19.52 22.23 2.14
CA ASP A 64 -20.95 22.04 1.89
C ASP A 64 -21.73 21.84 3.19
N LEU A 65 -21.22 21.01 4.11
CA LEU A 65 -21.85 20.78 5.42
C LEU A 65 -21.88 22.06 6.27
N THR A 66 -20.82 22.87 6.26
CA THR A 66 -20.81 24.17 6.94
C THR A 66 -21.83 25.13 6.33
N ALA A 67 -21.96 25.17 5.00
CA ALA A 67 -22.96 26.00 4.33
C ALA A 67 -24.40 25.57 4.67
N VAL A 68 -24.67 24.27 4.66
CA VAL A 68 -25.96 23.71 5.05
C VAL A 68 -26.27 24.01 6.51
N ALA A 69 -25.30 23.84 7.42
CA ALA A 69 -25.49 24.17 8.83
C ALA A 69 -25.87 25.64 9.05
N GLY A 70 -25.19 26.57 8.36
CA GLY A 70 -25.52 28.00 8.41
C GLY A 70 -26.93 28.29 7.90
N ALA A 71 -27.33 27.71 6.78
CA ALA A 71 -28.68 27.88 6.23
C ALA A 71 -29.78 27.33 7.17
N LEU A 72 -29.51 26.22 7.87
CA LEU A 72 -30.44 25.70 8.88
C LEU A 72 -30.54 26.61 10.11
N GLU A 73 -29.44 27.21 10.55
CA GLU A 73 -29.42 28.15 11.68
C GLU A 73 -30.21 29.42 11.34
N ASP A 74 -30.00 29.99 10.15
CA ASP A 74 -30.73 31.14 9.64
C ASP A 74 -32.25 30.85 9.55
N LEU A 75 -32.63 29.70 8.97
CA LEU A 75 -34.03 29.28 8.91
C LEU A 75 -34.63 29.11 10.32
N GLY A 76 -33.86 28.55 11.26
CA GLY A 76 -34.29 28.43 12.66
C GLY A 76 -34.55 29.78 13.32
N ALA A 77 -33.65 30.76 13.09
CA ALA A 77 -33.81 32.12 13.57
C ALA A 77 -35.04 32.80 12.97
N ASP A 78 -35.26 32.65 11.66
CA ASP A 78 -36.44 33.16 10.97
C ASP A 78 -37.73 32.56 11.54
N LEU A 79 -37.78 31.24 11.75
CA LEU A 79 -38.95 30.56 12.33
C LEU A 79 -39.24 31.01 13.77
N VAL A 80 -38.21 31.26 14.58
CA VAL A 80 -38.35 31.81 15.93
C VAL A 80 -38.90 33.23 15.87
N SER A 81 -38.45 34.04 14.91
CA SER A 81 -38.94 35.41 14.72
C SER A 81 -40.40 35.46 14.26
N LEU A 82 -40.83 34.46 13.49
CA LEU A 82 -42.20 34.32 12.97
C LEU A 82 -43.16 33.71 13.98
N ARG A 83 -42.69 33.16 15.11
CA ARG A 83 -43.56 32.65 16.18
C ARG A 83 -44.29 33.84 16.82
N PRO A 84 -45.61 34.02 16.59
CA PRO A 84 -46.35 35.08 17.23
C PRO A 84 -46.51 34.75 18.72
N ALA A 85 -46.47 35.78 19.57
CA ALA A 85 -46.67 35.70 21.02
C ALA A 85 -48.13 35.37 21.40
N HIS A 86 -48.69 34.29 20.86
CA HIS A 86 -49.99 33.74 21.27
C HIS A 86 -49.77 32.59 22.25
N ALA A 87 -49.27 32.94 23.43
CA ALA A 87 -49.37 32.14 24.63
C ALA A 87 -49.76 33.07 25.80
N TYR A 88 -51.00 33.53 25.76
CA TYR A 88 -51.77 34.00 26.91
C TYR A 88 -53.15 33.34 26.83
#